data_AF-A0A954V3B7-F1
#
_entry.id   AF-A0A954V3B7-F1
#
_cell.length_a   1.000
_cell.length_b   1.000
_cell.length_c   1.000
_cell.angle_alpha   90.00
_cell.angle_beta   90.00
_cell.angle_gamma   90.00
#
_symmetry.space_group_name_H-M   'P 1'
#
loop_
_entity.id
_entity.type
_entity.pdbx_description
1 polymer ?
#
loop_
_entity_poly.entity_id
_entity_poly.type
_entity_poly.pdbx_seq_one_letter_code
_entity_poly.pdbx_strand_id
1 'polypeptide(L)'
;MDAVIWLVAFSCSICALVQAFWFYRWMMKCDEGNEDMRAIASAVRDGANAYLRQQYRVVFVVFLVIAALLAVAAYGFHLQSKFVPIAFLTGGFFSGLSGWLGMKTATQASSRTAQAARTSLNQGLRVAFRSGAVLGLTVVGLGLAYITIWFAMLYWVWPMLAGAEHALSLEAITVAMLCFTMGASAQALFARVGGGIFTKAADVGADLVGKVEQSMSEDSPRNPATIADNVGDNVGDVAGMGADLYESYCGSILATAALGVAAFASPNLIPDLTADQRQANQMATILLPMVLAGVGILLSIAGMYLVRTNEDADQKNLLDALGRGINFSSIMVCLATLGLTWLLMPVIPGTLLWGTIPGVAFSVMVGLGAGWLIGKYTEYATSDHYRPTQRLAAQAETGPATIIIGGIADGMGSVWAPVLIICTAMISAFGFACGWNLNDPHYFALGLYGVGISAVGMLSTLGITLATDAYGPIADNAGGNAEMAGLESHVRERTDALDSLGNTTAATGKGFAIGSAALTALALLAAYVEEVRIGFERWSIQAAQTLDADGLYKL
;
A
#
# COMPACT_ATOMS: atom_id res chain seq x y z
N MET A 1 -0.21 2.19 -29.46
CA MET A 1 0.54 2.85 -28.37
C MET A 1 0.11 2.29 -27.03
N ASP A 2 -1.19 2.22 -26.77
CA ASP A 2 -1.82 1.74 -25.52
C ASP A 2 -1.32 0.35 -25.07
N ALA A 3 -1.31 -0.63 -25.99
CA ALA A 3 -0.81 -1.98 -25.71
C ALA A 3 0.67 -1.99 -25.28
N VAL A 4 1.49 -1.08 -25.81
CA VAL A 4 2.91 -0.98 -25.44
C VAL A 4 3.05 -0.43 -24.02
N ILE A 5 2.28 0.61 -23.67
CA ILE A 5 2.32 1.23 -22.34
C ILE A 5 1.81 0.25 -21.28
N TRP A 6 0.71 -0.44 -21.58
CA TRP A 6 0.20 -1.53 -20.76
C TRP A 6 1.26 -2.63 -20.58
N LEU A 7 1.94 -3.04 -21.66
CA LEU A 7 2.98 -4.07 -21.59
C LEU A 7 4.17 -3.63 -20.74
N VAL A 8 4.53 -2.34 -20.76
CA VAL A 8 5.56 -1.78 -19.86
C VAL A 8 5.13 -1.94 -18.40
N ALA A 9 3.91 -1.52 -18.04
CA ALA A 9 3.39 -1.66 -16.68
C ALA A 9 3.33 -3.14 -16.23
N PHE A 10 2.81 -4.02 -17.09
CA PHE A 10 2.76 -5.46 -16.83
C PHE A 10 4.16 -6.04 -16.66
N SER A 11 5.11 -5.72 -17.54
CA SER A 11 6.49 -6.21 -17.45
C SER A 11 7.17 -5.75 -16.16
N CYS A 12 6.94 -4.51 -15.73
CA CYS A 12 7.46 -4.01 -14.44
C CYS A 12 6.91 -4.81 -13.25
N SER A 13 5.63 -5.18 -13.29
CA SER A 13 5.02 -6.03 -12.25
C SER A 13 5.68 -7.42 -12.18
N ILE A 14 5.97 -8.03 -13.33
CA ILE A 14 6.68 -9.32 -13.40
C ILE A 14 8.11 -9.17 -12.89
N CYS A 15 8.82 -8.09 -13.26
CA CYS A 15 10.14 -7.79 -12.73
C CYS A 15 10.15 -7.69 -11.20
N ALA A 16 9.11 -7.10 -10.59
CA ALA A 16 8.95 -7.06 -9.14
C ALA A 16 8.91 -8.47 -8.53
N LEU A 17 8.06 -9.34 -9.07
CA LEU A 17 7.88 -10.71 -8.57
C LEU A 17 9.13 -11.57 -8.77
N VAL A 18 9.83 -11.40 -9.90
CA VAL A 18 11.12 -12.07 -10.14
C VAL A 18 12.17 -11.60 -9.14
N GLN A 19 12.27 -10.29 -8.89
CA GLN A 19 13.21 -9.74 -7.92
C GLN A 19 12.86 -10.15 -6.48
N ALA A 20 11.57 -10.22 -6.13
CA ALA A 20 11.11 -10.76 -4.85
C ALA A 20 11.55 -12.22 -4.67
N PHE A 21 11.35 -13.04 -5.71
CA PHE A 21 11.80 -14.43 -5.71
C PHE A 21 13.33 -14.56 -5.59
N TRP A 22 14.10 -13.69 -6.23
CA TRP A 22 15.56 -13.67 -6.08
C TRP A 22 16.00 -13.30 -4.67
N PHE A 23 15.38 -12.29 -4.04
CA PHE A 23 15.66 -11.96 -2.64
C PHE A 23 15.26 -13.07 -1.69
N TYR A 24 14.12 -13.73 -1.91
CA TYR A 24 13.71 -14.91 -1.15
C TYR A 24 14.75 -16.03 -1.29
N ARG A 25 15.16 -16.39 -2.52
CA ARG A 25 16.17 -17.44 -2.74
C ARG A 25 17.54 -17.07 -2.15
N TRP A 26 17.89 -15.79 -2.16
CA TRP A 26 19.12 -15.31 -1.55
C TRP A 26 19.06 -15.45 -0.02
N MET A 27 17.96 -15.01 0.62
CA MET A 27 17.73 -15.17 2.06
C MET A 27 17.76 -16.65 2.46
N MET A 28 17.14 -17.53 1.69
CA MET A 28 17.13 -18.97 1.99
C MET A 28 18.52 -19.63 1.97
N LYS A 29 19.52 -19.01 1.31
CA LYS A 29 20.91 -19.47 1.32
C LYS A 29 21.71 -18.95 2.52
N CYS A 30 21.20 -17.95 3.24
CA CYS A 30 21.81 -17.48 4.48
C CYS A 30 21.69 -18.57 5.56
N ASP A 31 22.69 -18.61 6.43
CA ASP A 31 22.75 -19.56 7.54
C ASP A 31 21.63 -19.29 8.55
N GLU A 32 20.90 -20.34 8.91
CA GLU A 32 19.74 -20.31 9.82
C GLU A 32 20.16 -20.32 11.30
N GLY A 33 21.47 -20.39 11.58
CA GLY A 33 22.02 -20.41 12.93
C GLY A 33 22.15 -21.82 13.49
N ASN A 34 22.28 -21.91 14.81
CA ASN A 34 22.45 -23.17 15.54
C ASN A 34 21.12 -23.96 15.68
N GLU A 35 21.16 -25.13 16.34
CA GLU A 35 19.98 -25.99 16.49
C GLU A 35 18.85 -25.31 17.28
N ASP A 36 19.17 -24.59 18.34
CA ASP A 36 18.19 -23.90 19.18
C ASP A 36 17.46 -22.79 18.40
N MET A 37 18.22 -21.95 17.68
CA MET A 37 17.68 -20.89 16.82
C MET A 37 16.71 -21.46 15.78
N ARG A 38 17.06 -22.59 15.16
CA ARG A 38 16.23 -23.29 14.16
C ARG A 38 14.97 -23.86 14.79
N ALA A 39 15.07 -24.46 15.98
CA ALA A 39 13.94 -25.02 16.70
C ALA A 39 12.92 -23.93 17.09
N ILE A 40 13.40 -22.80 17.64
CA ILE A 40 12.56 -21.64 17.99
C ILE A 40 11.89 -21.08 16.74
N ALA A 41 12.64 -20.84 15.67
CA ALA A 41 12.07 -20.36 14.41
C ALA A 41 11.07 -21.36 13.81
N SER A 42 11.25 -22.67 14.02
CA SER A 42 10.26 -23.67 13.60
C SER A 42 8.96 -23.55 14.39
N ALA A 43 9.03 -23.38 15.71
CA ALA A 43 7.84 -23.19 16.55
C ALA A 43 7.04 -21.94 16.13
N VAL A 44 7.73 -20.82 15.88
CA VAL A 44 7.09 -19.59 15.37
C VAL A 44 6.48 -19.82 13.98
N ARG A 45 7.20 -20.48 13.06
CA ARG A 45 6.67 -20.85 11.74
C ARG A 45 5.39 -21.68 11.83
N ASP A 46 5.39 -22.70 12.69
CA ASP A 46 4.25 -23.60 12.85
C ASP A 46 3.05 -22.88 13.46
N GLY A 47 3.27 -22.04 14.47
CA GLY A 47 2.25 -21.19 15.08
C GLY A 47 1.62 -20.21 14.08
N ALA A 48 2.45 -19.48 13.33
CA ALA A 48 1.97 -18.53 12.31
C ALA A 48 1.18 -19.23 11.20
N ASN A 49 1.62 -20.42 10.76
CA ASN A 49 0.91 -21.22 9.77
C ASN A 49 -0.43 -21.75 10.29
N ALA A 50 -0.49 -22.19 11.55
CA ALA A 50 -1.71 -22.66 12.17
C ALA A 50 -2.74 -21.52 12.29
N TYR A 51 -2.28 -20.35 12.73
CA TYR A 51 -3.10 -19.15 12.84
C TYR A 51 -3.68 -18.72 11.49
N LEU A 52 -2.84 -18.48 10.47
CA LEU A 52 -3.32 -18.05 9.15
C LEU A 52 -4.26 -19.07 8.51
N ARG A 53 -4.00 -20.37 8.69
CA ARG A 53 -4.90 -21.42 8.17
C ARG A 53 -6.29 -21.31 8.79
N GLN A 54 -6.37 -21.07 10.10
CA GLN A 54 -7.64 -20.92 10.79
C GLN A 54 -8.35 -19.63 10.37
N GLN A 55 -7.62 -18.51 10.31
CA GLN A 55 -8.16 -17.23 9.85
C GLN A 55 -8.70 -17.33 8.43
N TYR A 56 -7.91 -17.86 7.49
CA TYR A 56 -8.29 -17.94 6.08
C TYR A 56 -9.49 -18.88 5.88
N ARG A 57 -9.62 -19.94 6.69
CA ARG A 57 -10.79 -20.81 6.66
C ARG A 57 -12.08 -20.05 7.02
N VAL A 58 -12.04 -19.21 8.05
CA VAL A 58 -13.21 -18.40 8.46
C VAL A 58 -13.50 -17.32 7.42
N VAL A 59 -12.47 -16.60 6.98
CA VAL A 59 -12.61 -15.53 5.99
C VAL A 59 -13.13 -16.08 4.66
N PHE A 60 -12.70 -17.26 4.24
CA PHE A 60 -13.22 -17.92 3.04
C PHE A 60 -14.75 -18.10 3.07
N VAL A 61 -15.32 -18.49 4.22
CA VAL A 61 -16.79 -18.63 4.36
C VAL A 61 -17.48 -17.28 4.20
N VAL A 62 -16.95 -16.22 4.83
CA VAL A 62 -17.48 -14.86 4.69
C VAL A 62 -17.43 -14.39 3.24
N PHE A 63 -16.32 -14.65 2.55
CA PHE A 63 -16.16 -14.33 1.13
C PHE A 63 -17.17 -15.04 0.24
N LEU A 64 -17.48 -16.31 0.50
CA LEU A 64 -18.51 -17.02 -0.26
C LEU A 64 -19.90 -16.42 -0.05
N VAL A 65 -20.24 -16.02 1.18
CA VAL A 65 -21.53 -15.37 1.47
C VAL A 65 -21.64 -14.03 0.73
N ILE A 66 -20.62 -13.18 0.81
CA ILE A 66 -20.61 -11.89 0.12
C ILE A 66 -20.63 -12.08 -1.40
N ALA A 67 -19.85 -13.02 -1.94
CA ALA A 67 -19.83 -13.32 -3.36
C ALA A 67 -21.20 -13.83 -3.86
N ALA A 68 -21.92 -14.63 -3.06
CA ALA A 68 -23.27 -15.06 -3.39
C ALA A 68 -24.26 -13.88 -3.44
N LEU A 69 -24.18 -12.95 -2.49
CA LEU A 69 -24.99 -11.72 -2.50
C LEU A 69 -24.70 -10.85 -3.73
N LEU A 70 -23.42 -10.66 -4.05
CA LEU A 70 -23.00 -9.94 -5.25
C LEU A 70 -23.44 -10.67 -6.54
N ALA A 71 -23.43 -12.00 -6.55
CA ALA A 71 -23.91 -12.79 -7.67
C ALA A 71 -25.42 -12.63 -7.86
N VAL A 72 -26.21 -12.61 -6.78
CA VAL A 72 -27.65 -12.32 -6.88
C VAL A 72 -27.88 -10.89 -7.40
N ALA A 73 -27.10 -9.91 -6.94
CA ALA A 73 -27.18 -8.54 -7.44
C ALA A 73 -26.82 -8.41 -8.93
N ALA A 74 -25.76 -9.09 -9.38
CA ALA A 74 -25.25 -9.01 -10.75
C ALA A 74 -26.07 -9.84 -11.75
N TYR A 75 -26.40 -11.09 -11.40
CA TYR A 75 -27.07 -12.03 -12.30
C TYR A 75 -28.59 -12.07 -12.11
N GLY A 76 -29.10 -11.82 -10.91
CA GLY A 76 -30.53 -11.85 -10.61
C GLY A 76 -31.22 -10.51 -10.85
N PHE A 77 -30.69 -9.44 -10.25
CA PHE A 77 -31.28 -8.10 -10.35
C PHE A 77 -30.65 -7.21 -11.42
N HIS A 78 -29.56 -7.67 -12.06
CA HIS A 78 -28.81 -6.90 -13.07
C HIS A 78 -28.37 -5.51 -12.61
N LEU A 79 -28.11 -5.35 -11.30
CA LEU A 79 -27.71 -4.09 -10.69
C LEU A 79 -26.24 -3.76 -10.90
N GLN A 80 -25.43 -4.76 -11.26
CA GLN A 80 -23.97 -4.67 -11.32
C GLN A 80 -23.42 -5.49 -12.49
N SER A 81 -22.19 -5.20 -12.89
CA SER A 81 -21.49 -5.97 -13.90
C SER A 81 -21.36 -7.44 -13.48
N LYS A 82 -21.54 -8.35 -14.45
CA LYS A 82 -21.45 -9.81 -14.24
C LYS A 82 -20.07 -10.25 -13.72
N PHE A 83 -19.04 -9.42 -13.91
CA PHE A 83 -17.70 -9.70 -13.45
C PHE A 83 -17.51 -9.45 -11.95
N VAL A 84 -18.33 -8.60 -11.32
CA VAL A 84 -18.17 -8.11 -9.94
C VAL A 84 -18.00 -9.23 -8.88
N PRO A 85 -18.75 -10.34 -8.92
CA PRO A 85 -18.56 -11.42 -7.93
C PRO A 85 -17.20 -12.12 -8.06
N ILE A 86 -16.74 -12.35 -9.30
CA ILE A 86 -15.46 -13.02 -9.58
C ILE A 86 -14.31 -12.10 -9.18
N ALA A 87 -14.41 -10.86 -9.64
CA ALA A 87 -13.58 -9.72 -9.29
C ALA A 87 -13.35 -9.53 -7.78
N PHE A 88 -14.42 -9.57 -6.99
CA PHE A 88 -14.37 -9.50 -5.53
C PHE A 88 -13.55 -10.67 -4.95
N LEU A 89 -13.83 -11.90 -5.39
CA LEU A 89 -13.12 -13.10 -4.92
C LEU A 89 -11.63 -13.05 -5.28
N THR A 90 -11.29 -12.67 -6.51
CA THR A 90 -9.90 -12.63 -6.96
C THR A 90 -9.13 -11.49 -6.29
N GLY A 91 -9.76 -10.34 -6.05
CA GLY A 91 -9.13 -9.22 -5.31
C GLY A 91 -8.77 -9.62 -3.88
N GLY A 92 -9.69 -10.29 -3.17
CA GLY A 92 -9.40 -10.83 -1.83
C GLY A 92 -8.35 -11.94 -1.85
N PHE A 93 -8.36 -12.81 -2.87
CA PHE A 93 -7.36 -13.86 -3.02
C PHE A 93 -5.94 -13.30 -3.15
N PHE A 94 -5.72 -12.32 -4.02
CA PHE A 94 -4.37 -11.75 -4.21
C PHE A 94 -3.92 -10.90 -3.00
N SER A 95 -4.85 -10.23 -2.30
CA SER A 95 -4.57 -9.59 -1.00
C SER A 95 -4.16 -10.61 0.07
N GLY A 96 -4.86 -11.75 0.16
CA GLY A 96 -4.50 -12.82 1.09
C GLY A 96 -3.18 -13.51 0.69
N LEU A 97 -2.91 -13.63 -0.61
CA LEU A 97 -1.67 -14.19 -1.12
C LEU A 97 -0.47 -13.30 -0.79
N SER A 98 -0.59 -11.97 -0.89
CA SER A 98 0.50 -11.04 -0.55
C SER A 98 0.86 -11.15 0.93
N GLY A 99 -0.14 -11.13 1.83
CA GLY A 99 0.08 -11.30 3.27
C GLY A 99 0.69 -12.66 3.62
N TRP A 100 0.23 -13.74 2.98
CA TRP A 100 0.76 -15.09 3.20
C TRP A 100 2.23 -15.23 2.74
N LEU A 101 2.58 -14.70 1.56
CA LEU A 101 3.96 -14.71 1.05
C LEU A 101 4.90 -13.86 1.93
N GLY A 102 4.41 -12.73 2.43
CA GLY A 102 5.12 -11.91 3.41
C GLY A 102 5.47 -12.68 4.68
N MET A 103 4.45 -13.24 5.34
CA MET A 103 4.62 -14.03 6.57
C MET A 103 5.57 -15.22 6.35
N LYS A 104 5.41 -15.95 5.23
CA LYS A 104 6.29 -17.08 4.90
C LYS A 104 7.75 -16.68 4.73
N THR A 105 8.00 -15.45 4.31
CA THR A 105 9.36 -14.92 4.19
C THR A 105 9.88 -14.46 5.55
N ALA A 106 9.10 -13.67 6.29
CA ALA A 106 9.48 -13.14 7.60
C ALA A 106 9.82 -14.24 8.60
N THR A 107 8.95 -15.25 8.72
CA THR A 107 9.17 -16.41 9.61
C THR A 107 10.38 -17.28 9.24
N GLN A 108 10.88 -17.20 8.00
CA GLN A 108 12.12 -17.84 7.59
C GLN A 108 13.35 -16.93 7.72
N ALA A 109 13.14 -15.62 7.78
CA ALA A 109 14.21 -14.64 7.83
C ALA A 109 14.70 -14.35 9.25
N SER A 110 13.84 -14.42 10.28
CA SER A 110 14.17 -13.99 11.65
C SER A 110 15.44 -14.65 12.23
N SER A 111 15.53 -15.98 12.24
CA SER A 111 16.74 -16.68 12.73
C SER A 111 17.99 -16.40 11.88
N ARG A 112 17.83 -16.19 10.56
CA ARG A 112 18.93 -15.81 9.65
C ARG A 112 19.42 -14.40 9.92
N THR A 113 18.51 -13.48 10.27
CA THR A 113 18.84 -12.13 10.72
C THR A 113 19.60 -12.18 12.03
N ALA A 114 19.15 -12.97 13.01
CA ALA A 114 19.85 -13.15 14.29
C ALA A 114 21.26 -13.73 14.07
N GLN A 115 21.40 -14.76 13.24
CA GLN A 115 22.70 -15.35 12.90
C GLN A 115 23.62 -14.36 12.20
N ALA A 116 23.09 -13.53 11.30
CA ALA A 116 23.84 -12.45 10.66
C ALA A 116 24.24 -11.34 11.64
N ALA A 117 23.41 -11.03 12.64
CA ALA A 117 23.72 -10.05 13.68
C ALA A 117 24.87 -10.49 14.59
N ARG A 118 25.13 -11.81 14.72
CA ARG A 118 26.33 -12.32 15.41
C ARG A 118 27.62 -11.88 14.71
N THR A 119 27.62 -11.85 13.39
CA THR A 119 28.82 -11.47 12.61
C THR A 119 28.93 -9.97 12.39
N SER A 120 27.84 -9.28 12.04
CA SER A 120 27.86 -7.87 11.67
C SER A 120 26.48 -7.22 11.76
N LEU A 121 26.43 -5.96 12.22
CA LEU A 121 25.20 -5.16 12.27
C LEU A 121 24.67 -4.91 10.85
N ASN A 122 25.54 -4.57 9.91
CA ASN A 122 25.17 -4.35 8.51
C ASN A 122 24.69 -5.64 7.82
N GLN A 123 25.26 -6.79 8.19
CA GLN A 123 24.80 -8.07 7.66
C GLN A 123 23.40 -8.39 8.17
N GLY A 124 23.15 -8.21 9.48
CA GLY A 124 21.80 -8.30 10.07
C GLY A 124 20.80 -7.39 9.37
N LEU A 125 21.13 -6.10 9.23
CA LEU A 125 20.31 -5.12 8.51
C LEU A 125 19.98 -5.58 7.09
N ARG A 126 20.98 -6.05 6.32
CA ARG A 126 20.76 -6.46 4.91
C ARG A 126 19.88 -7.70 4.79
N VAL A 127 20.04 -8.68 5.70
CA VAL A 127 19.20 -9.88 5.68
C VAL A 127 17.75 -9.50 6.00
N ALA A 128 17.52 -8.76 7.08
CA ALA A 128 16.18 -8.31 7.45
C ALA A 128 15.55 -7.42 6.38
N PHE A 129 16.27 -6.39 5.90
CA PHE A 129 15.72 -5.44 4.92
C PHE A 129 15.40 -6.10 3.57
N ARG A 130 16.29 -6.96 3.05
CA ARG A 130 16.00 -7.69 1.79
C ARG A 130 14.89 -8.69 1.94
N SER A 131 14.70 -9.25 3.14
CA SER A 131 13.57 -10.12 3.45
C SER A 131 12.27 -9.34 3.50
N GLY A 132 12.27 -8.15 4.14
CA GLY A 132 11.15 -7.20 4.08
C GLY A 132 10.83 -6.74 2.66
N ALA A 133 11.86 -6.55 1.82
CA ALA A 133 11.69 -6.22 0.40
C ALA A 133 10.96 -7.28 -0.41
N VAL A 134 11.00 -8.56 0.00
CA VAL A 134 10.18 -9.61 -0.63
C VAL A 134 8.70 -9.29 -0.47
N LEU A 135 8.26 -8.87 0.73
CA LEU A 135 6.87 -8.46 0.95
C LEU A 135 6.54 -7.22 0.10
N GLY A 136 7.37 -6.17 0.17
CA GLY A 136 7.18 -4.94 -0.59
C GLY A 136 7.00 -5.17 -2.08
N LEU A 137 7.89 -5.95 -2.69
CA LEU A 137 7.85 -6.28 -4.12
C LEU A 137 6.72 -7.24 -4.49
N THR A 138 6.34 -8.16 -3.58
CA THR A 138 5.20 -9.04 -3.79
C THR A 138 3.90 -8.26 -3.82
N VAL A 139 3.71 -7.30 -2.91
CA VAL A 139 2.51 -6.46 -2.84
C VAL A 139 2.33 -5.64 -4.11
N VAL A 140 3.35 -4.86 -4.50
CA VAL A 140 3.26 -4.01 -5.70
C VAL A 140 3.25 -4.85 -7.00
N GLY A 141 3.98 -5.96 -7.02
CA GLY A 141 4.03 -6.87 -8.16
C GLY A 141 2.71 -7.57 -8.41
N LEU A 142 2.12 -8.20 -7.38
CA LEU A 142 0.82 -8.85 -7.49
C LEU A 142 -0.29 -7.83 -7.77
N GLY A 143 -0.25 -6.66 -7.11
CA GLY A 143 -1.25 -5.61 -7.31
C GLY A 143 -1.27 -5.08 -8.74
N LEU A 144 -0.11 -4.69 -9.27
CA LEU A 144 -0.02 -4.16 -10.63
C LEU A 144 -0.27 -5.24 -11.69
N ALA A 145 0.22 -6.47 -11.49
CA ALA A 145 -0.07 -7.60 -12.38
C ALA A 145 -1.59 -7.87 -12.43
N TYR A 146 -2.25 -7.85 -11.28
CA TYR A 146 -3.68 -8.07 -11.16
C TYR A 146 -4.49 -7.00 -11.91
N ILE A 147 -4.18 -5.71 -11.71
CA ILE A 147 -4.83 -4.58 -12.40
C ILE A 147 -4.64 -4.70 -13.91
N THR A 148 -3.41 -4.92 -14.36
CA THR A 148 -3.08 -4.97 -15.79
C THR A 148 -3.72 -6.19 -16.48
N ILE A 149 -3.70 -7.37 -15.85
CA ILE A 149 -4.35 -8.57 -16.38
C ILE A 149 -5.86 -8.37 -16.51
N TRP A 150 -6.53 -7.83 -15.47
CA TRP A 150 -7.97 -7.59 -15.54
C TRP A 150 -8.34 -6.53 -16.57
N PHE A 151 -7.56 -5.46 -16.67
CA PHE A 151 -7.76 -4.45 -17.71
C PHE A 151 -7.69 -5.08 -19.10
N ALA A 152 -6.64 -5.86 -19.39
CA ALA A 152 -6.50 -6.56 -20.68
C ALA A 152 -7.63 -7.57 -20.91
N MET A 153 -8.06 -8.26 -19.86
CA MET A 153 -9.14 -9.23 -19.95
C MET A 153 -10.46 -8.56 -20.34
N LEU A 154 -10.82 -7.46 -19.68
CA LEU A 154 -12.08 -6.76 -19.95
C LEU A 154 -12.05 -5.93 -21.24
N TYR A 155 -10.91 -5.32 -21.57
CA TYR A 155 -10.79 -4.41 -22.71
C TYR A 155 -10.48 -5.12 -24.04
N TRP A 156 -9.59 -6.12 -24.05
CA TRP A 156 -9.19 -6.82 -25.28
C TRP A 156 -9.76 -8.24 -25.39
N VAL A 157 -9.66 -9.04 -24.33
CA VAL A 157 -10.00 -10.47 -24.41
C VAL A 157 -11.51 -10.70 -24.44
N TRP A 158 -12.27 -9.97 -23.62
CA TRP A 158 -13.71 -10.13 -23.54
C TRP A 158 -14.44 -9.84 -24.86
N PRO A 159 -14.17 -8.73 -25.57
CA PRO A 159 -14.74 -8.51 -26.91
C PRO A 159 -14.34 -9.59 -27.93
N MET A 160 -13.13 -10.15 -27.82
CA MET A 160 -12.70 -11.25 -28.69
C MET A 160 -13.47 -12.56 -28.42
N LEU A 161 -13.85 -12.82 -27.17
CA LEU A 161 -14.57 -14.05 -26.78
C LEU A 161 -16.08 -13.94 -26.94
N ALA A 162 -16.66 -12.79 -26.58
CA ALA A 162 -18.11 -12.57 -26.54
C ALA A 162 -18.67 -11.89 -27.80
N GLY A 163 -17.81 -11.37 -28.69
CA GLY A 163 -18.22 -10.57 -29.84
C GLY A 163 -18.03 -9.07 -29.59
N ALA A 164 -17.72 -8.32 -30.66
CA ALA A 164 -17.44 -6.89 -30.58
C ALA A 164 -18.63 -6.07 -30.06
N GLU A 165 -19.85 -6.56 -30.28
CA GLU A 165 -21.09 -5.98 -29.78
C GLU A 165 -21.23 -6.05 -28.24
N HIS A 166 -20.45 -6.90 -27.58
CA HIS A 166 -20.40 -7.02 -26.12
C HIS A 166 -19.22 -6.26 -25.50
N ALA A 167 -18.55 -5.40 -26.26
CA ALA A 167 -17.46 -4.59 -25.76
C ALA A 167 -17.93 -3.66 -24.63
N LEU A 168 -17.17 -3.66 -23.53
CA LEU A 168 -17.45 -2.79 -22.39
C LEU A 168 -16.86 -1.39 -22.66
N SER A 169 -17.59 -0.35 -22.25
CA SER A 169 -17.05 1.01 -22.25
C SER A 169 -15.94 1.15 -21.18
N LEU A 170 -15.10 2.18 -21.32
CA LEU A 170 -14.02 2.41 -20.35
C LEU A 170 -14.56 2.69 -18.94
N GLU A 171 -15.71 3.35 -18.84
CA GLU A 171 -16.44 3.56 -17.58
C GLU A 171 -16.87 2.22 -16.96
N ALA A 172 -17.47 1.33 -17.76
CA ALA A 172 -17.90 0.03 -17.26
C ALA A 172 -16.72 -0.83 -16.81
N ILE A 173 -15.57 -0.73 -17.48
CA ILE A 173 -14.33 -1.42 -17.12
C ILE A 173 -13.79 -0.88 -15.80
N THR A 174 -13.60 0.43 -15.65
CA THR A 174 -13.04 1.01 -14.43
C THR A 174 -13.94 0.79 -13.21
N VAL A 175 -15.26 0.88 -13.37
CA VAL A 175 -16.24 0.56 -12.32
C VAL A 175 -16.16 -0.91 -11.92
N ALA A 176 -16.12 -1.84 -12.89
CA ALA A 176 -15.96 -3.26 -12.57
C ALA A 176 -14.65 -3.51 -11.83
N MET A 177 -13.57 -2.85 -12.22
CA MET A 177 -12.26 -2.96 -11.58
C MET A 177 -12.23 -2.37 -10.17
N LEU A 178 -12.95 -1.29 -9.91
CA LEU A 178 -13.12 -0.74 -8.57
C LEU A 178 -13.74 -1.75 -7.60
N CYS A 179 -14.65 -2.63 -8.03
CA CYS A 179 -15.19 -3.67 -7.15
C CYS A 179 -14.13 -4.67 -6.66
N PHE A 180 -12.93 -4.69 -7.24
CA PHE A 180 -11.85 -5.58 -6.82
C PHE A 180 -11.25 -5.11 -5.50
N THR A 181 -11.18 -3.79 -5.31
CA THR A 181 -10.63 -3.15 -4.11
C THR A 181 -11.50 -3.45 -2.91
N MET A 182 -12.82 -3.63 -3.11
CA MET A 182 -13.74 -4.11 -2.08
C MET A 182 -13.36 -5.52 -1.58
N GLY A 183 -12.97 -6.43 -2.47
CA GLY A 183 -12.47 -7.76 -2.11
C GLY A 183 -11.15 -7.69 -1.35
N ALA A 184 -10.20 -6.88 -1.84
CA ALA A 184 -8.94 -6.64 -1.17
C ALA A 184 -9.13 -6.03 0.24
N SER A 185 -10.01 -5.04 0.37
CA SER A 185 -10.38 -4.37 1.63
C SER A 185 -10.99 -5.33 2.64
N ALA A 186 -11.93 -6.18 2.19
CA ALA A 186 -12.54 -7.16 3.08
C ALA A 186 -11.48 -8.13 3.64
N GLN A 187 -10.57 -8.62 2.79
CA GLN A 187 -9.47 -9.49 3.24
C GLN A 187 -8.53 -8.75 4.19
N ALA A 188 -8.10 -7.54 3.84
CA ALA A 188 -7.21 -6.71 4.64
C ALA A 188 -7.78 -6.40 6.03
N LEU A 189 -9.09 -6.07 6.12
CA LEU A 189 -9.78 -5.83 7.38
C LEU A 189 -9.69 -7.03 8.32
N PHE A 190 -10.04 -8.23 7.84
CA PHE A 190 -9.94 -9.43 8.66
C PHE A 190 -8.50 -9.79 9.00
N ALA A 191 -7.56 -9.58 8.07
CA ALA A 191 -6.13 -9.82 8.26
C ALA A 191 -5.56 -8.94 9.39
N ARG A 192 -5.75 -7.60 9.29
CA ARG A 192 -5.28 -6.61 10.25
C ARG A 192 -5.94 -6.75 11.61
N VAL A 193 -7.27 -6.87 11.68
CA VAL A 193 -7.99 -6.94 12.96
C VAL A 193 -7.70 -8.26 13.65
N GLY A 194 -7.82 -9.39 12.93
CA GLY A 194 -7.55 -10.70 13.49
C GLY A 194 -6.10 -10.81 13.99
N GLY A 195 -5.14 -10.50 13.12
CA GLY A 195 -3.72 -10.60 13.42
C GLY A 195 -3.33 -9.64 14.54
N GLY A 196 -3.84 -8.40 14.49
CA GLY A 196 -3.64 -7.35 15.48
C GLY A 196 -4.13 -7.72 16.88
N ILE A 197 -5.32 -8.33 17.00
CA ILE A 197 -5.82 -8.85 18.28
C ILE A 197 -4.89 -9.96 18.81
N PHE A 198 -4.43 -10.85 17.94
CA PHE A 198 -3.55 -11.95 18.35
C PHE A 198 -2.20 -11.45 18.87
N THR A 199 -1.49 -10.61 18.11
CA THR A 199 -0.20 -10.04 18.53
C THR A 199 -0.33 -9.22 19.80
N LYS A 200 -1.24 -8.23 19.85
CA LYS A 200 -1.29 -7.33 21.02
C LYS A 200 -1.79 -8.01 22.29
N ALA A 201 -2.57 -9.09 22.19
CA ALA A 201 -2.92 -9.90 23.36
C ALA A 201 -1.73 -10.70 23.89
N ALA A 202 -0.87 -11.21 23.00
CA ALA A 202 0.33 -11.95 23.39
C ALA A 202 1.42 -11.02 23.94
N ASP A 203 1.75 -9.95 23.22
CA ASP A 203 2.70 -8.88 23.56
C ASP A 203 2.43 -8.32 24.96
N VAL A 204 1.23 -7.74 25.19
CA VAL A 204 0.86 -7.16 26.49
C VAL A 204 0.90 -8.19 27.62
N GLY A 205 0.50 -9.43 27.35
CA GLY A 205 0.55 -10.51 28.34
C GLY A 205 1.99 -10.94 28.67
N ALA A 206 2.84 -11.05 27.66
CA ALA A 206 4.24 -11.42 27.80
C ALA A 206 5.00 -10.35 28.59
N ASP A 207 4.83 -9.08 28.22
CA ASP A 207 5.58 -7.97 28.77
C ASP A 207 5.18 -7.60 30.20
N LEU A 208 3.87 -7.54 30.50
CA LEU A 208 3.41 -7.20 31.84
C LEU A 208 3.86 -8.26 32.85
N VAL A 209 3.59 -9.54 32.57
CA VAL A 209 3.95 -10.61 33.52
C VAL A 209 5.47 -10.83 33.55
N GLY A 210 6.12 -10.84 32.38
CA GLY A 210 7.55 -11.08 32.26
C GLY A 210 8.38 -9.96 32.86
N LYS A 211 8.27 -8.74 32.32
CA LYS A 211 9.15 -7.62 32.67
C LYS A 211 8.73 -6.95 33.98
N VAL A 212 7.43 -6.70 34.16
CA VAL A 212 6.95 -5.90 35.32
C VAL A 212 6.76 -6.74 36.57
N GLU A 213 6.09 -7.89 36.48
CA GLU A 213 5.79 -8.71 37.67
C GLU A 213 6.93 -9.64 38.06
N GLN A 214 7.61 -10.26 37.08
CA GLN A 214 8.64 -11.28 37.33
C GLN A 214 10.08 -10.77 37.10
N SER A 215 10.26 -9.53 36.64
CA SER A 215 11.58 -8.94 36.35
C SER A 215 12.46 -9.82 35.45
N MET A 216 11.83 -10.50 34.49
CA MET A 216 12.50 -11.30 33.47
C MET A 216 12.98 -10.40 32.33
N SER A 217 13.98 -10.87 31.57
CA SER A 217 14.28 -10.27 30.28
C SER A 217 13.06 -10.37 29.35
N GLU A 218 12.89 -9.37 28.51
CA GLU A 218 11.99 -9.41 27.35
C GLU A 218 12.34 -10.61 26.48
N ASP A 219 11.36 -11.28 25.88
CA ASP A 219 11.53 -12.54 25.13
C ASP A 219 12.17 -13.73 25.89
N SER A 220 12.22 -13.69 27.22
CA SER A 220 12.82 -14.80 27.97
C SER A 220 12.17 -16.16 27.64
N PRO A 221 12.95 -17.22 27.38
CA PRO A 221 12.41 -18.54 27.02
C PRO A 221 11.60 -19.21 28.16
N ARG A 222 11.67 -18.64 29.36
CA ARG A 222 10.88 -19.07 30.53
C ARG A 222 9.45 -18.53 30.51
N ASN A 223 9.17 -17.50 29.72
CA ASN A 223 7.84 -16.91 29.62
C ASN A 223 7.03 -17.64 28.53
N PRO A 224 5.91 -18.30 28.85
CA PRO A 224 5.17 -19.10 27.90
C PRO A 224 4.49 -18.28 26.78
N ALA A 225 4.39 -16.96 26.93
CA ALA A 225 3.74 -16.09 25.95
C ALA A 225 4.68 -15.66 24.80
N THR A 226 6.00 -15.80 24.93
CA THR A 226 6.98 -15.26 23.97
C THR A 226 6.88 -15.85 22.57
N ILE A 227 6.59 -17.16 22.45
CA ILE A 227 6.32 -17.77 21.15
C ILE A 227 5.06 -17.19 20.52
N ALA A 228 4.00 -16.96 21.31
CA ALA A 228 2.76 -16.38 20.78
C ALA A 228 2.97 -14.92 20.35
N ASP A 229 3.82 -14.18 21.07
CA ASP A 229 4.21 -12.82 20.75
C ASP A 229 4.93 -12.75 19.39
N ASN A 230 6.01 -13.52 19.25
CA ASN A 230 6.78 -13.62 18.02
C ASN A 230 5.92 -14.15 16.84
N VAL A 231 4.98 -15.07 17.09
CA VAL A 231 3.98 -15.48 16.08
C VAL A 231 3.10 -14.31 15.68
N GLY A 232 2.69 -13.50 16.65
CA GLY A 232 1.92 -12.29 16.51
C GLY A 232 2.49 -11.32 15.49
N ASP A 233 3.77 -10.98 15.58
CA ASP A 233 4.38 -9.98 14.69
C ASP A 233 4.33 -10.44 13.22
N ASN A 234 4.46 -11.74 13.00
CA ASN A 234 4.38 -12.33 11.67
C ASN A 234 2.94 -12.34 11.12
N VAL A 235 1.92 -12.57 11.94
CA VAL A 235 0.52 -12.67 11.47
C VAL A 235 -0.21 -11.33 11.45
N GLY A 236 0.12 -10.42 12.37
CA GLY A 236 -0.43 -9.06 12.41
C GLY A 236 0.41 -8.09 11.59
N ASP A 237 1.64 -7.89 12.02
CA ASP A 237 2.49 -6.81 11.54
C ASP A 237 3.14 -7.09 10.19
N VAL A 238 3.22 -8.36 9.75
CA VAL A 238 3.64 -8.72 8.39
C VAL A 238 2.45 -9.07 7.50
N ALA A 239 1.67 -10.11 7.84
CA ALA A 239 0.59 -10.58 6.96
C ALA A 239 -0.54 -9.55 6.81
N GLY A 240 -1.00 -8.98 7.93
CA GLY A 240 -2.04 -7.95 7.94
C GLY A 240 -1.60 -6.69 7.20
N MET A 241 -0.39 -6.21 7.46
CA MET A 241 0.19 -5.06 6.76
C MET A 241 0.33 -5.28 5.25
N GLY A 242 0.78 -6.46 4.83
CA GLY A 242 0.88 -6.81 3.42
C GLY A 242 -0.47 -6.79 2.68
N ALA A 243 -1.53 -7.24 3.34
CA ALA A 243 -2.89 -7.22 2.79
C ALA A 243 -3.46 -5.80 2.72
N ASP A 244 -3.19 -4.99 3.74
CA ASP A 244 -3.61 -3.59 3.88
C ASP A 244 -2.99 -2.69 2.81
N LEU A 245 -1.66 -2.72 2.67
CA LEU A 245 -0.98 -1.91 1.65
C LEU A 245 -1.23 -2.41 0.22
N TYR A 246 -1.55 -3.70 0.02
CA TYR A 246 -2.05 -4.19 -1.27
C TYR A 246 -3.37 -3.55 -1.65
N GLU A 247 -4.31 -3.46 -0.70
CA GLU A 247 -5.59 -2.79 -0.89
C GLU A 247 -5.37 -1.33 -1.27
N SER A 248 -4.60 -0.57 -0.48
CA SER A 248 -4.42 0.87 -0.71
C SER A 248 -3.69 1.16 -2.03
N TYR A 249 -2.73 0.32 -2.40
CA TYR A 249 -2.06 0.39 -3.69
C TYR A 249 -3.02 0.16 -4.86
N CYS A 250 -3.83 -0.90 -4.80
CA CYS A 250 -4.80 -1.17 -5.87
C CYS A 250 -5.91 -0.11 -5.90
N GLY A 251 -6.41 0.27 -4.72
CA GLY A 251 -7.45 1.27 -4.51
C GLY A 251 -7.10 2.61 -5.15
N SER A 252 -5.90 3.13 -4.84
CA SER A 252 -5.45 4.41 -5.39
C SER A 252 -5.35 4.39 -6.92
N ILE A 253 -4.76 3.36 -7.53
CA ILE A 253 -4.62 3.24 -8.99
C ILE A 253 -6.00 3.16 -9.67
N LEU A 254 -6.89 2.32 -9.14
CA LEU A 254 -8.21 2.07 -9.75
C LEU A 254 -9.17 3.24 -9.57
N ALA A 255 -9.20 3.88 -8.40
CA ALA A 255 -9.96 5.10 -8.17
C ALA A 255 -9.50 6.23 -9.09
N THR A 256 -8.19 6.38 -9.25
CA THR A 256 -7.61 7.37 -10.15
C THR A 256 -7.98 7.09 -11.61
N ALA A 257 -7.89 5.84 -12.05
CA ALA A 257 -8.31 5.45 -13.39
C ALA A 257 -9.79 5.78 -13.65
N ALA A 258 -10.68 5.50 -12.70
CA ALA A 258 -12.10 5.82 -12.81
C ALA A 258 -12.36 7.34 -12.90
N LEU A 259 -11.71 8.13 -12.05
CA LEU A 259 -11.79 9.60 -12.12
C LEU A 259 -11.23 10.15 -13.44
N GLY A 260 -10.18 9.53 -13.97
CA GLY A 260 -9.59 9.88 -15.26
C GLY A 260 -10.57 9.69 -16.41
N VAL A 261 -11.25 8.53 -16.45
CA VAL A 261 -12.31 8.27 -17.44
C VAL A 261 -13.44 9.29 -17.31
N ALA A 262 -13.89 9.56 -16.08
CA ALA A 262 -14.96 10.49 -15.83
C ALA A 262 -14.62 11.93 -16.24
N ALA A 263 -13.35 12.34 -16.12
CA ALA A 263 -12.89 13.68 -16.54
C ALA A 263 -13.09 13.97 -18.03
N PHE A 264 -13.23 12.94 -18.86
CA PHE A 264 -13.42 13.06 -20.32
C PHE A 264 -14.70 12.38 -20.83
N ALA A 265 -15.64 12.03 -19.93
CA ALA A 265 -16.82 11.22 -20.27
C ALA A 265 -17.89 11.96 -21.09
N SER A 266 -17.94 13.29 -21.01
CA SER A 266 -18.99 14.11 -21.64
C SER A 266 -18.41 15.23 -22.49
N PRO A 267 -19.04 15.62 -23.62
CA PRO A 267 -18.64 16.79 -24.41
C PRO A 267 -18.70 18.12 -23.64
N ASN A 268 -19.48 18.16 -22.55
CA ASN A 268 -19.55 19.32 -21.66
C ASN A 268 -18.34 19.41 -20.73
N LEU A 269 -17.52 18.36 -20.63
CA LEU A 269 -16.31 18.31 -19.82
C LEU A 269 -15.11 18.49 -20.74
N ILE A 270 -14.24 19.45 -20.40
CA ILE A 270 -13.09 19.89 -21.22
C ILE A 270 -13.52 20.19 -22.67
N PRO A 271 -13.87 21.46 -22.99
CA PRO A 271 -14.40 21.82 -24.30
C PRO A 271 -13.40 21.60 -25.44
N ASP A 272 -13.90 21.66 -26.67
CA ASP A 272 -13.12 21.60 -27.92
C ASP A 272 -12.39 20.27 -28.21
N LEU A 273 -12.81 19.18 -27.57
CA LEU A 273 -12.34 17.82 -27.89
C LEU A 273 -13.28 17.09 -28.88
N THR A 274 -12.70 16.41 -29.86
CA THR A 274 -13.43 15.45 -30.70
C THR A 274 -13.77 14.18 -29.90
N ALA A 275 -14.69 13.36 -30.41
CA ALA A 275 -15.03 12.08 -29.78
C ALA A 275 -13.80 11.16 -29.67
N ASP A 276 -12.99 11.08 -30.74
CA ASP A 276 -11.76 10.28 -30.76
C ASP A 276 -10.73 10.80 -29.75
N GLN A 277 -10.59 12.12 -29.61
CA GLN A 277 -9.70 12.73 -28.62
C GLN A 277 -10.15 12.42 -27.18
N ARG A 278 -11.46 12.49 -26.90
CA ARG A 278 -11.98 12.12 -25.57
C ARG A 278 -11.66 10.67 -25.23
N GLN A 279 -11.94 9.74 -26.14
CA GLN A 279 -11.66 8.32 -25.91
C GLN A 279 -10.15 8.07 -25.71
N ALA A 280 -9.30 8.71 -26.50
CA ALA A 280 -7.84 8.63 -26.33
C ALA A 280 -7.38 9.17 -24.96
N ASN A 281 -7.97 10.28 -24.50
CA ASN A 281 -7.65 10.89 -23.21
C ASN A 281 -8.14 10.04 -22.01
N GLN A 282 -9.32 9.42 -22.13
CA GLN A 282 -9.80 8.44 -21.15
C GLN A 282 -8.81 7.27 -21.04
N MET A 283 -8.35 6.73 -22.17
CA MET A 283 -7.35 5.66 -22.17
C MET A 283 -6.04 6.13 -21.52
N ALA A 284 -5.54 7.31 -21.89
CA ALA A 284 -4.30 7.85 -21.34
C ALA A 284 -4.36 8.01 -19.81
N THR A 285 -5.49 8.47 -19.27
CA THR A 285 -5.68 8.64 -17.82
C THR A 285 -5.86 7.34 -17.06
N ILE A 286 -6.32 6.25 -17.70
CA ILE A 286 -6.27 4.90 -17.12
C ILE A 286 -4.83 4.39 -17.06
N LEU A 287 -4.07 4.57 -18.15
CA LEU A 287 -2.72 4.00 -18.28
C LEU A 287 -1.66 4.75 -17.47
N LEU A 288 -1.81 6.06 -17.27
CA LEU A 288 -0.85 6.88 -16.52
C LEU A 288 -0.58 6.34 -15.10
N PRO A 289 -1.58 6.13 -14.22
CA PRO A 289 -1.31 5.58 -12.89
C PRO A 289 -0.68 4.17 -12.94
N MET A 290 -1.03 3.34 -13.93
CA MET A 290 -0.45 1.99 -14.08
C MET A 290 1.05 2.04 -14.45
N VAL A 291 1.42 2.88 -15.41
CA VAL A 291 2.83 3.01 -15.81
C VAL A 291 3.66 3.75 -14.76
N LEU A 292 3.07 4.73 -14.07
CA LEU A 292 3.72 5.42 -12.95
C LEU A 292 4.05 4.43 -11.83
N ALA A 293 3.07 3.59 -11.47
CA ALA A 293 3.25 2.46 -10.56
C ALA A 293 4.38 1.52 -11.05
N GLY A 294 4.37 1.11 -12.33
CA GLY A 294 5.39 0.24 -12.91
C GLY A 294 6.80 0.81 -12.85
N VAL A 295 6.98 2.08 -13.24
CA VAL A 295 8.28 2.76 -13.15
C VAL A 295 8.72 2.93 -11.69
N GLY A 296 7.77 3.24 -10.79
CA GLY A 296 8.02 3.31 -9.34
C GLY A 296 8.57 2.00 -8.76
N ILE A 297 8.09 0.84 -9.23
CA ILE A 297 8.65 -0.48 -8.86
C ILE A 297 10.12 -0.58 -9.29
N LEU A 298 10.46 -0.27 -10.54
CA LEU A 298 11.84 -0.39 -11.03
C LEU A 298 12.79 0.52 -10.25
N LEU A 299 12.36 1.74 -9.96
CA LEU A 299 13.12 2.70 -9.17
C LEU A 299 13.22 2.30 -7.70
N SER A 300 12.20 1.63 -7.15
CA SER A 300 12.24 1.03 -5.81
C SER A 300 13.26 -0.11 -5.75
N ILE A 301 13.30 -0.99 -6.76
CA ILE A 301 14.30 -2.06 -6.86
C ILE A 301 15.71 -1.46 -6.88
N ALA A 302 15.96 -0.44 -7.70
CA ALA A 302 17.24 0.25 -7.73
C ALA A 302 17.61 0.86 -6.36
N GLY A 303 16.65 1.52 -5.70
CA GLY A 303 16.81 2.07 -4.35
C GLY A 303 17.18 1.02 -3.30
N MET A 304 16.61 -0.19 -3.37
CA MET A 304 16.91 -1.27 -2.42
C MET A 304 18.38 -1.69 -2.43
N TYR A 305 19.08 -1.61 -3.58
CA TYR A 305 20.50 -1.95 -3.66
C TYR A 305 21.43 -0.88 -3.06
N LEU A 306 20.92 0.33 -2.82
CA LEU A 306 21.65 1.45 -2.20
C LEU A 306 21.63 1.42 -0.67
N VAL A 307 20.74 0.62 -0.05
CA VAL A 307 20.59 0.51 1.41
C VAL A 307 21.74 -0.32 2.01
N ARG A 308 22.61 0.35 2.78
CA ARG A 308 23.80 -0.25 3.43
C ARG A 308 24.20 0.59 4.65
N THR A 309 24.69 0.00 5.74
CA THR A 309 25.19 0.76 6.90
C THR A 309 26.65 0.42 7.23
N ASN A 310 27.25 1.18 8.15
CA ASN A 310 28.55 0.90 8.77
C ASN A 310 28.36 0.05 10.04
N GLU A 311 29.42 -0.58 10.56
CA GLU A 311 29.31 -1.45 11.75
C GLU A 311 29.06 -0.68 13.05
N ASP A 312 29.63 0.52 13.19
CA ASP A 312 29.45 1.40 14.36
C ASP A 312 28.30 2.41 14.14
N ALA A 313 27.23 1.98 13.47
CA ALA A 313 26.12 2.85 13.13
C ALA A 313 25.21 3.10 14.33
N ASP A 314 25.02 4.37 14.68
CA ASP A 314 23.94 4.78 15.57
C ASP A 314 22.58 4.74 14.86
N GLN A 315 21.50 4.98 15.61
CA GLN A 315 20.13 4.96 15.09
C GLN A 315 19.91 5.95 13.95
N LYS A 316 20.56 7.11 14.00
CA LYS A 316 20.48 8.11 12.92
C LYS A 316 21.11 7.59 11.63
N ASN A 317 22.30 6.98 11.72
CA ASN A 317 22.99 6.40 10.58
C ASN A 317 22.18 5.25 9.94
N LEU A 318 21.47 4.47 10.76
CA LEU A 318 20.56 3.42 10.31
C LEU A 318 19.33 4.00 9.58
N LEU A 319 18.69 5.04 10.12
CA LEU A 319 17.60 5.77 9.46
C LEU A 319 18.05 6.39 8.14
N ASP A 320 19.23 7.00 8.11
CA ASP A 320 19.82 7.57 6.89
C ASP A 320 20.16 6.48 5.86
N ALA A 321 20.49 5.26 6.28
CA ALA A 321 20.72 4.14 5.37
C ALA A 321 19.45 3.70 4.64
N LEU A 322 18.32 3.61 5.35
CA LEU A 322 17.01 3.32 4.75
C LEU A 322 16.52 4.51 3.90
N GLY A 323 16.68 5.72 4.44
CA GLY A 323 16.29 6.98 3.80
C GLY A 323 17.02 7.22 2.48
N ARG A 324 18.29 6.83 2.33
CA ARG A 324 19.01 6.93 1.04
C ARG A 324 18.30 6.21 -0.10
N GLY A 325 17.79 5.00 0.14
CA GLY A 325 17.05 4.24 -0.85
C GLY A 325 15.73 4.94 -1.20
N ILE A 326 14.94 5.29 -0.18
CA ILE A 326 13.63 5.94 -0.35
C ILE A 326 13.75 7.29 -1.07
N ASN A 327 14.69 8.13 -0.64
CA ASN A 327 14.93 9.46 -1.22
C ASN A 327 15.38 9.36 -2.68
N PHE A 328 16.28 8.41 -2.99
CA PHE A 328 16.69 8.16 -4.37
C PHE A 328 15.50 7.78 -5.25
N SER A 329 14.71 6.78 -4.83
CA SER A 329 13.52 6.35 -5.58
C SER A 329 12.52 7.49 -5.74
N SER A 330 12.29 8.27 -4.70
CA SER A 330 11.38 9.42 -4.70
C SER A 330 11.79 10.49 -5.73
N ILE A 331 13.06 10.91 -5.73
CA ILE A 331 13.57 11.91 -6.68
C ILE A 331 13.49 11.38 -8.12
N MET A 332 13.85 10.12 -8.33
CA MET A 332 13.79 9.52 -9.67
C MET A 332 12.35 9.38 -10.18
N VAL A 333 11.39 9.09 -9.30
CA VAL A 333 9.96 9.07 -9.67
C VAL A 333 9.49 10.46 -10.05
N CYS A 334 9.88 11.52 -9.34
CA CYS A 334 9.56 12.90 -9.73
C CYS A 334 10.04 13.20 -11.16
N LEU A 335 11.28 12.82 -11.50
CA LEU A 335 11.82 13.00 -12.85
C LEU A 335 11.09 12.16 -13.90
N ALA A 336 10.80 10.90 -13.59
CA ALA A 336 10.05 10.03 -14.50
C ALA A 336 8.62 10.53 -14.73
N THR A 337 7.98 11.09 -13.71
CA THR A 337 6.64 11.67 -13.78
C THR A 337 6.56 12.78 -14.82
N LEU A 338 7.55 13.66 -14.88
CA LEU A 338 7.60 14.73 -15.89
C LEU A 338 7.60 14.16 -17.32
N GLY A 339 8.40 13.11 -17.56
CA GLY A 339 8.46 12.45 -18.87
C GLY A 339 7.19 11.67 -19.22
N LEU A 340 6.65 10.91 -18.27
CA LEU A 340 5.44 10.10 -18.47
C LEU A 340 4.20 10.95 -18.72
N THR A 341 4.04 12.02 -17.94
CA THR A 341 2.91 12.95 -18.12
C THR A 341 3.04 13.73 -19.41
N TRP A 342 4.23 14.20 -19.77
CA TRP A 342 4.46 14.86 -21.06
C TRP A 342 4.16 13.94 -22.25
N LEU A 343 4.43 12.63 -22.12
CA LEU A 343 4.15 11.64 -23.17
C LEU A 343 2.67 11.27 -23.25
N LEU A 344 1.97 11.15 -22.12
CA LEU A 344 0.63 10.55 -22.05
C LEU A 344 -0.50 11.55 -21.91
N MET A 345 -0.31 12.60 -21.12
CA MET A 345 -1.40 13.52 -20.82
C MET A 345 -1.65 14.46 -22.01
N PRO A 346 -2.92 14.69 -22.37
CA PRO A 346 -3.25 15.67 -23.40
C PRO A 346 -2.83 17.09 -23.01
N VAL A 347 -2.55 17.88 -24.04
CA VAL A 347 -2.40 19.33 -23.89
C VAL A 347 -3.77 19.95 -23.66
N ILE A 348 -4.04 20.34 -22.43
CA ILE A 348 -5.28 21.03 -22.04
C ILE A 348 -4.94 22.50 -21.79
N PRO A 349 -5.51 23.44 -22.56
CA PRO A 349 -5.28 24.87 -22.36
C PRO A 349 -5.60 25.29 -20.91
N GLY A 350 -4.76 26.14 -20.34
CA GLY A 350 -4.94 26.67 -18.98
C GLY A 350 -4.47 25.74 -17.85
N THR A 351 -4.18 24.46 -18.08
CA THR A 351 -3.68 23.54 -17.04
C THR A 351 -2.19 23.21 -17.17
N LEU A 352 -1.53 23.69 -18.24
CA LEU A 352 -0.10 23.52 -18.46
C LEU A 352 0.72 24.49 -17.60
N LEU A 353 1.74 23.96 -16.91
CA LEU A 353 2.78 24.77 -16.29
C LEU A 353 3.87 25.08 -17.32
N TRP A 354 4.30 26.34 -17.32
CA TRP A 354 5.30 26.88 -18.26
C TRP A 354 5.01 26.53 -19.74
N GLY A 355 3.72 26.42 -20.08
CA GLY A 355 3.24 26.16 -21.44
C GLY A 355 3.58 24.77 -22.00
N THR A 356 4.15 23.86 -21.22
CA THR A 356 4.66 22.57 -21.75
C THR A 356 4.41 21.37 -20.84
N ILE A 357 4.35 21.56 -19.52
CA ILE A 357 4.24 20.44 -18.57
C ILE A 357 2.78 20.32 -18.10
N PRO A 358 2.12 19.17 -18.28
CA PRO A 358 0.78 18.94 -17.74
C PRO A 358 0.74 19.13 -16.23
N GLY A 359 -0.21 19.90 -15.71
CA GLY A 359 -0.33 20.17 -14.28
C GLY A 359 -0.53 18.92 -13.42
N VAL A 360 -1.10 17.86 -13.99
CA VAL A 360 -1.17 16.52 -13.39
C VAL A 360 0.20 15.99 -12.94
N ALA A 361 1.30 16.38 -13.59
CA ALA A 361 2.66 16.03 -13.16
C ALA A 361 2.98 16.57 -11.76
N PHE A 362 2.55 17.81 -11.49
CA PHE A 362 2.71 18.43 -10.17
C PHE A 362 1.75 17.82 -9.15
N SER A 363 0.56 17.38 -9.54
CA SER A 363 -0.33 16.63 -8.64
C SER A 363 0.33 15.35 -8.11
N VAL A 364 1.01 14.60 -8.97
CA VAL A 364 1.79 13.42 -8.56
C VAL A 364 2.94 13.79 -7.62
N MET A 365 3.73 14.82 -7.98
CA MET A 365 4.87 15.26 -7.17
C MET A 365 4.44 15.79 -5.79
N VAL A 366 3.29 16.46 -5.72
CA VAL A 366 2.67 16.92 -4.46
C VAL A 366 2.33 15.72 -3.57
N GLY A 367 1.73 14.66 -4.11
CA GLY A 367 1.43 13.45 -3.35
C GLY A 367 2.68 12.72 -2.84
N LEU A 368 3.70 12.62 -3.68
CA LEU A 368 5.00 12.05 -3.31
C LEU A 368 5.69 12.89 -2.21
N GLY A 369 5.70 14.21 -2.37
CA GLY A 369 6.21 15.15 -1.37
C GLY A 369 5.42 15.09 -0.06
N ALA A 370 4.10 14.94 -0.10
CA ALA A 370 3.26 14.77 1.07
C ALA A 370 3.62 13.49 1.84
N GLY A 371 3.79 12.36 1.15
CA GLY A 371 4.24 11.10 1.76
C GLY A 371 5.59 11.25 2.44
N TRP A 372 6.55 11.87 1.74
CA TRP A 372 7.88 12.13 2.28
C TRP A 372 7.86 13.02 3.53
N LEU A 373 7.06 14.10 3.51
CA LEU A 373 6.90 15.00 4.66
C LEU A 373 6.22 14.32 5.85
N ILE A 374 5.18 13.52 5.60
CA ILE A 374 4.53 12.70 6.65
C ILE A 374 5.55 11.75 7.27
N GLY A 375 6.31 11.02 6.44
CA GLY A 375 7.36 10.12 6.93
C GLY A 375 8.38 10.84 7.81
N LYS A 376 8.89 12.00 7.37
CA LYS A 376 9.86 12.79 8.15
C LYS A 376 9.30 13.33 9.45
N TYR A 377 8.04 13.76 9.44
CA TYR A 377 7.39 14.24 10.66
C TYR A 377 7.10 13.10 11.63
N THR A 378 6.64 11.95 11.14
CA THR A 378 6.43 10.76 11.97
C THR A 378 7.74 10.27 12.58
N GLU A 379 8.83 10.23 11.81
CA GLU A 379 10.18 9.93 12.31
C GLU A 379 10.57 10.87 13.47
N TYR A 380 10.35 12.18 13.32
CA TYR A 380 10.58 13.17 14.37
C TYR A 380 9.73 12.92 15.63
N ALA A 381 8.48 12.48 15.46
CA ALA A 381 7.55 12.27 16.55
C ALA A 381 7.77 10.96 17.30
N THR A 382 8.38 9.94 16.68
CA THR A 382 8.50 8.59 17.26
C THR A 382 9.92 8.15 17.57
N SER A 383 10.94 8.60 16.85
CA SER A 383 12.32 8.17 17.14
C SER A 383 12.83 8.74 18.46
N ASP A 384 13.51 7.88 19.23
CA ASP A 384 14.20 8.19 20.49
C ASP A 384 15.39 9.17 20.34
N HIS A 385 15.82 9.46 19.11
CA HIS A 385 16.83 10.47 18.84
C HIS A 385 16.28 11.90 18.98
N TYR A 386 14.97 12.09 18.83
CA TYR A 386 14.33 13.39 18.85
C TYR A 386 13.73 13.74 20.22
N ARG A 387 13.55 15.05 20.42
CA ARG A 387 13.07 15.62 21.68
C ARG A 387 11.70 15.09 22.16
N PRO A 388 10.69 14.80 21.30
CA PRO A 388 9.40 14.30 21.77
C PRO A 388 9.56 13.00 22.58
N THR A 389 10.12 11.96 21.97
CA THR A 389 10.33 10.66 22.61
C THR A 389 11.27 10.73 23.82
N GLN A 390 12.35 11.53 23.75
CA GLN A 390 13.26 11.72 24.89
C GLN A 390 12.57 12.37 26.11
N ARG A 391 11.70 13.36 25.86
CA ARG A 391 10.92 14.00 26.92
C ARG A 391 9.89 13.03 27.52
N LEU A 392 9.28 12.19 26.69
CA LEU A 392 8.34 11.18 27.14
C LEU A 392 9.04 10.13 28.01
N ALA A 393 10.21 9.64 27.59
CA ALA A 393 11.03 8.72 28.38
C ALA A 393 11.45 9.33 29.72
N ALA A 394 11.84 10.61 29.75
CA ALA A 394 12.18 11.30 31.00
C ALA A 394 10.99 11.41 31.98
N GLN A 395 9.74 11.45 31.49
CA GLN A 395 8.57 11.46 32.36
C GLN A 395 8.37 10.14 33.11
N ALA A 396 8.95 9.02 32.63
CA ALA A 396 8.88 7.73 33.31
C ALA A 396 9.41 7.76 34.76
N GLU A 397 10.35 8.67 35.06
CA GLU A 397 10.90 8.88 36.42
C GLU A 397 9.82 9.28 37.45
N THR A 398 8.71 9.86 36.99
CA THR A 398 7.59 10.31 37.83
C THR A 398 6.45 9.28 37.93
N GLY A 399 6.62 8.12 37.29
CA GLY A 399 5.73 6.97 37.37
C GLY A 399 4.86 6.73 36.12
N PRO A 400 4.08 5.63 36.10
CA PRO A 400 3.30 5.22 34.92
C PRO A 400 2.22 6.21 34.50
N ALA A 401 1.64 6.97 35.43
CA ALA A 401 0.56 7.89 35.13
C ALA A 401 1.00 9.04 34.22
N THR A 402 2.18 9.63 34.49
CA THR A 402 2.68 10.78 33.73
C THR A 402 3.16 10.38 32.34
N ILE A 403 3.84 9.24 32.19
CA ILE A 403 4.21 8.71 30.87
C ILE A 403 2.97 8.38 30.02
N ILE A 404 1.89 7.83 30.60
CA ILE A 404 0.65 7.58 29.86
C ILE A 404 -0.01 8.90 29.43
N ILE A 405 -0.12 9.88 30.33
CA ILE A 405 -0.70 11.19 30.01
C ILE A 405 0.11 11.90 28.92
N GLY A 406 1.45 11.91 29.08
CA GLY A 406 2.38 12.49 28.11
C GLY A 406 2.28 11.82 26.75
N GLY A 407 2.25 10.48 26.70
CA GLY A 407 2.16 9.72 25.46
C GLY A 407 0.84 9.95 24.71
N ILE A 408 -0.29 10.03 25.43
CA ILE A 408 -1.58 10.40 24.83
C ILE A 408 -1.52 11.83 24.28
N ALA A 409 -0.95 12.78 25.03
CA ALA A 409 -0.82 14.16 24.59
C ALA A 409 0.08 14.30 23.34
N ASP A 410 1.23 13.61 23.31
CA ASP A 410 2.14 13.58 22.17
C ASP A 410 1.47 12.93 20.96
N GLY A 411 0.73 11.84 21.16
CA GLY A 411 -0.08 11.19 20.12
C GLY A 411 -1.11 12.15 19.51
N MET A 412 -1.89 12.84 20.33
CA MET A 412 -2.83 13.88 19.88
C MET A 412 -2.11 15.06 19.20
N GLY A 413 -0.93 15.45 19.67
CA GLY A 413 -0.13 16.51 19.07
C GLY A 413 0.43 16.14 17.70
N SER A 414 0.80 14.87 17.50
CA SER A 414 1.43 14.36 16.29
C SER A 414 0.55 14.40 15.04
N VAL A 415 -0.78 14.51 15.19
CA VAL A 415 -1.70 14.47 14.03
C VAL A 415 -1.75 15.79 13.26
N TRP A 416 -1.39 16.92 13.89
CA TRP A 416 -1.57 18.24 13.29
C TRP A 416 -0.80 18.42 11.99
N ALA A 417 0.48 18.02 11.96
CA ALA A 417 1.29 18.17 10.76
C ALA A 417 0.82 17.24 9.61
N PRO A 418 0.60 15.92 9.81
CA PRO A 418 0.04 15.06 8.77
C PRO A 418 -1.30 15.56 8.20
N VAL A 419 -2.21 16.04 9.05
CA VAL A 419 -3.51 16.59 8.59
C VAL A 419 -3.30 17.82 7.71
N LEU A 420 -2.47 18.78 8.13
CA LEU A 420 -2.18 19.97 7.32
C LEU A 420 -1.48 19.61 6.00
N ILE A 421 -0.56 18.64 6.03
CA ILE A 421 0.13 18.14 4.82
C ILE A 421 -0.89 17.54 3.85
N ILE A 422 -1.82 16.69 4.31
CA ILE A 422 -2.85 16.09 3.45
C ILE A 422 -3.80 17.15 2.89
N CYS A 423 -4.29 18.09 3.70
CA CYS A 423 -5.18 19.16 3.24
C CYS A 423 -4.51 20.04 2.18
N THR A 424 -3.26 20.45 2.42
CA THR A 424 -2.49 21.24 1.46
C THR A 424 -2.20 20.45 0.18
N ALA A 425 -1.80 19.19 0.32
CA ALA A 425 -1.54 18.31 -0.82
C ALA A 425 -2.79 18.12 -1.69
N MET A 426 -3.95 17.92 -1.08
CA MET A 426 -5.23 17.77 -1.77
C MET A 426 -5.61 19.02 -2.56
N ILE A 427 -5.56 20.20 -1.94
CA ILE A 427 -5.87 21.47 -2.61
C ILE A 427 -4.86 21.76 -3.73
N SER A 428 -3.57 21.55 -3.48
CA SER A 428 -2.53 21.76 -4.48
C SER A 428 -2.65 20.75 -5.63
N ALA A 429 -2.89 19.47 -5.37
CA ALA A 429 -3.03 18.46 -6.40
C ALA A 429 -4.26 18.70 -7.28
N PHE A 430 -5.38 19.11 -6.67
CA PHE A 430 -6.57 19.54 -7.40
C PHE A 430 -6.25 20.77 -8.26
N GLY A 431 -5.66 21.81 -7.64
CA GLY A 431 -5.33 23.08 -8.30
C GLY A 431 -4.39 22.88 -9.48
N PHE A 432 -3.31 22.12 -9.33
CA PHE A 432 -2.39 21.85 -10.44
C PHE A 432 -3.08 21.12 -11.60
N ALA A 433 -3.94 20.14 -11.34
CA ALA A 433 -4.61 19.40 -12.40
C ALA A 433 -5.63 20.26 -13.17
N CYS A 434 -6.37 21.16 -12.49
CA CYS A 434 -7.37 22.02 -13.12
C CYS A 434 -6.87 23.43 -13.51
N GLY A 435 -5.56 23.70 -13.42
CA GLY A 435 -5.00 25.02 -13.72
C GLY A 435 -5.41 26.12 -12.74
N TRP A 436 -5.67 25.75 -11.48
CA TRP A 436 -6.19 26.60 -10.40
C TRP A 436 -7.60 27.16 -10.62
N ASN A 437 -8.32 26.66 -11.64
CA ASN A 437 -9.73 26.97 -11.88
C ASN A 437 -10.65 26.11 -10.99
N LEU A 438 -10.58 26.33 -9.67
CA LEU A 438 -11.22 25.47 -8.67
C LEU A 438 -12.75 25.37 -8.78
N ASN A 439 -13.39 26.40 -9.34
CA ASN A 439 -14.85 26.52 -9.42
C ASN A 439 -15.40 26.22 -10.82
N ASP A 440 -14.55 25.91 -11.80
CA ASP A 440 -14.98 25.68 -13.17
C ASP A 440 -15.52 24.25 -13.34
N PRO A 441 -16.81 24.06 -13.66
CA PRO A 441 -17.40 22.74 -13.86
C PRO A 441 -16.72 21.94 -14.99
N HIS A 442 -16.12 22.61 -15.97
CA HIS A 442 -15.45 21.96 -17.10
C HIS A 442 -14.16 21.24 -16.69
N TYR A 443 -13.46 21.72 -15.66
CA TYR A 443 -12.19 21.17 -15.19
C TYR A 443 -12.28 20.48 -13.83
N PHE A 444 -13.44 20.51 -13.17
CA PHE A 444 -13.61 19.97 -11.83
C PHE A 444 -13.24 18.48 -11.73
N ALA A 445 -13.71 17.66 -12.67
CA ALA A 445 -13.40 16.22 -12.71
C ALA A 445 -11.90 15.95 -12.97
N LEU A 446 -11.23 16.81 -13.74
CA LEU A 446 -9.77 16.75 -13.91
C LEU A 446 -9.03 17.13 -12.62
N GLY A 447 -9.56 18.08 -11.85
CA GLY A 447 -9.08 18.40 -10.50
C GLY A 447 -9.16 17.20 -9.56
N LEU A 448 -10.30 16.47 -9.58
CA LEU A 448 -10.47 15.23 -8.81
C LEU A 448 -9.49 14.14 -9.23
N TYR A 449 -9.27 13.98 -10.54
CA TYR A 449 -8.21 13.10 -11.05
C TYR A 449 -6.82 13.49 -10.52
N GLY A 450 -6.54 14.80 -10.41
CA GLY A 450 -5.35 15.33 -9.75
C GLY A 450 -5.19 14.84 -8.30
N VAL A 451 -6.27 14.84 -7.52
CA VAL A 451 -6.26 14.28 -6.16
C VAL A 451 -6.00 12.78 -6.18
N GLY A 452 -6.67 12.02 -7.06
CA GLY A 452 -6.44 10.58 -7.21
C GLY A 452 -4.99 10.24 -7.55
N ILE A 453 -4.44 10.86 -8.60
CA ILE A 453 -3.07 10.59 -9.05
C ILE A 453 -2.03 11.03 -8.01
N SER A 454 -2.35 11.98 -7.11
CA SER A 454 -1.49 12.31 -5.98
C SER A 454 -1.38 11.15 -4.98
N ALA A 455 -2.47 10.40 -4.74
CA ALA A 455 -2.42 9.19 -3.93
C ALA A 455 -1.52 8.12 -4.57
N VAL A 456 -1.62 7.96 -5.90
CA VAL A 456 -0.73 7.07 -6.66
C VAL A 456 0.72 7.55 -6.59
N GLY A 457 0.95 8.86 -6.64
CA GLY A 457 2.28 9.47 -6.44
C GLY A 457 2.87 9.16 -5.07
N MET A 458 2.06 9.24 -4.01
CA MET A 458 2.48 8.88 -2.65
C MET A 458 2.86 7.40 -2.53
N LEU A 459 2.12 6.51 -3.21
CA LEU A 459 2.35 5.05 -3.18
C LEU A 459 3.27 4.55 -4.30
N SER A 460 3.81 5.43 -5.14
CA SER A 460 4.68 5.06 -6.26
C SER A 460 5.99 4.39 -5.80
N THR A 461 6.48 4.75 -4.61
CA THR A 461 7.66 4.14 -3.97
C THR A 461 7.30 3.06 -2.95
N LEU A 462 6.05 2.57 -2.94
CA LEU A 462 5.59 1.60 -1.95
C LEU A 462 6.47 0.34 -1.89
N GLY A 463 7.05 -0.10 -3.02
CA GLY A 463 7.92 -1.28 -3.05
C GLY A 463 9.07 -1.18 -2.05
N ILE A 464 9.73 -0.02 -1.94
CA ILE A 464 10.83 0.19 -0.99
C ILE A 464 10.33 0.67 0.38
N THR A 465 9.28 1.49 0.45
CA THR A 465 8.72 1.96 1.73
C THR A 465 8.13 0.79 2.54
N LEU A 466 7.46 -0.16 1.89
CA LEU A 466 6.99 -1.37 2.56
C LEU A 466 8.14 -2.32 2.94
N ALA A 467 9.25 -2.28 2.22
CA ALA A 467 10.44 -3.05 2.62
C ALA A 467 11.01 -2.57 3.96
N THR A 468 10.97 -1.26 4.23
CA THR A 468 11.40 -0.68 5.51
C THR A 468 10.41 -0.94 6.64
N ASP A 469 9.12 -1.04 6.32
CA ASP A 469 8.08 -1.35 7.30
C ASP A 469 8.15 -2.83 7.72
N ALA A 470 8.14 -3.74 6.74
CA ALA A 470 8.25 -5.18 6.94
C ALA A 470 9.59 -5.63 7.55
N TYR A 471 10.61 -4.78 7.50
CA TYR A 471 11.89 -5.01 8.16
C TYR A 471 11.75 -5.05 9.69
N GLY A 472 10.88 -4.21 10.28
CA GLY A 472 10.73 -4.10 11.73
C GLY A 472 10.37 -5.41 12.41
N PRO A 473 9.23 -6.05 12.06
CA PRO A 473 8.84 -7.34 12.63
C PRO A 473 9.87 -8.46 12.44
N ILE A 474 10.69 -8.39 11.38
CA ILE A 474 11.76 -9.38 11.15
C ILE A 474 12.93 -9.15 12.09
N ALA A 475 13.26 -7.88 12.39
CA ALA A 475 14.29 -7.51 13.35
C ALA A 475 13.87 -7.84 14.78
N ASP A 476 12.61 -7.56 15.11
CA ASP A 476 11.99 -7.89 16.39
C ASP A 476 12.07 -9.40 16.68
N ASN A 477 11.54 -10.23 15.78
CA ASN A 477 11.65 -11.69 15.90
C ASN A 477 13.09 -12.21 15.89
N ALA A 478 14.04 -11.47 15.31
CA ALA A 478 15.45 -11.83 15.38
C ALA A 478 16.01 -11.58 16.80
N GLY A 479 15.59 -10.51 17.45
CA GLY A 479 15.86 -10.26 18.87
C GLY A 479 15.26 -11.33 19.76
N GLY A 480 13.99 -11.68 19.57
CA GLY A 480 13.34 -12.75 20.33
C GLY A 480 14.03 -14.10 20.14
N ASN A 481 14.43 -14.43 18.90
CA ASN A 481 15.22 -15.62 18.62
C ASN A 481 16.59 -15.61 19.33
N ALA A 482 17.27 -14.46 19.36
CA ALA A 482 18.57 -14.32 20.00
C ALA A 482 18.50 -14.52 21.52
N GLU A 483 17.50 -13.92 22.18
CA GLU A 483 17.27 -14.08 23.61
C GLU A 483 16.86 -15.52 23.97
N MET A 484 15.89 -16.08 23.25
CA MET A 484 15.40 -17.44 23.51
C MET A 484 16.49 -18.50 23.29
N ALA A 485 17.40 -18.28 22.35
CA ALA A 485 18.54 -19.18 22.08
C ALA A 485 19.74 -18.93 23.00
N GLY A 486 19.68 -17.96 23.92
CA GLY A 486 20.76 -17.65 24.85
C GLY A 486 22.05 -17.21 24.15
N LEU A 487 21.95 -16.44 23.06
CA LEU A 487 23.10 -15.93 22.33
C LEU A 487 23.87 -14.88 23.15
N GLU A 488 25.06 -14.50 22.66
CA GLU A 488 25.90 -13.52 23.33
C GLU A 488 25.21 -12.13 23.40
N SER A 489 25.42 -11.35 24.48
CA SER A 489 24.69 -10.08 24.71
C SER A 489 24.81 -9.08 23.56
N HIS A 490 25.98 -9.00 22.91
CA HIS A 490 26.21 -8.11 21.77
C HIS A 490 25.29 -8.41 20.57
N VAL A 491 24.75 -9.64 20.47
CA VAL A 491 23.79 -10.03 19.44
C VAL A 491 22.45 -9.38 19.73
N ARG A 492 22.00 -9.44 20.99
CA ARG A 492 20.77 -8.78 21.44
C ARG A 492 20.87 -7.27 21.31
N GLU A 493 21.98 -6.66 21.72
CA GLU A 493 22.23 -5.22 21.54
C GLU A 493 22.13 -4.79 20.07
N ARG A 494 22.67 -5.60 19.15
CA ARG A 494 22.55 -5.35 17.71
C ARG A 494 21.12 -5.52 17.21
N THR A 495 20.40 -6.55 17.64
CA THR A 495 19.00 -6.73 17.24
C THR A 495 18.09 -5.66 17.82
N ASP A 496 18.33 -5.18 19.05
CA ASP A 496 17.59 -4.08 19.67
C ASP A 496 17.80 -2.76 18.89
N ALA A 497 19.01 -2.52 18.39
CA ALA A 497 19.27 -1.37 17.51
C ALA A 497 18.52 -1.48 16.18
N LEU A 498 18.38 -2.70 15.64
CA LEU A 498 17.60 -2.97 14.43
C LEU A 498 16.08 -2.87 14.70
N ASP A 499 15.62 -3.30 15.86
CA ASP A 499 14.22 -3.23 16.26
C ASP A 499 13.76 -1.79 16.56
N SER A 500 14.56 -1.01 17.31
CA SER A 500 14.28 0.42 17.52
C SER A 500 14.15 1.19 16.19
N LEU A 501 14.98 0.84 15.21
CA LEU A 501 14.83 1.33 13.83
C LEU A 501 13.49 0.90 13.23
N GLY A 502 13.15 -0.39 13.36
CA GLY A 502 11.88 -1.00 12.96
C GLY A 502 10.64 -0.30 13.54
N ASN A 503 10.66 0.07 14.81
CA ASN A 503 9.57 0.77 15.48
C ASN A 503 9.31 2.14 14.86
N THR A 504 10.38 2.87 14.50
CA THR A 504 10.26 4.14 13.78
C THR A 504 9.75 3.91 12.35
N THR A 505 10.29 2.93 11.62
CA THR A 505 9.85 2.68 10.25
C THR A 505 8.41 2.20 10.18
N ALA A 506 7.96 1.39 11.15
CA ALA A 506 6.57 0.97 11.26
C ALA A 506 5.61 2.13 11.49
N ALA A 507 6.00 3.10 12.33
CA ALA A 507 5.24 4.33 12.48
C ALA A 507 5.18 5.12 11.17
N THR A 508 6.32 5.28 10.48
CA THR A 508 6.33 5.98 9.19
C THR A 508 5.48 5.27 8.14
N GLY A 509 5.53 3.94 8.06
CA GLY A 509 4.72 3.11 7.16
C GLY A 509 3.22 3.28 7.43
N LYS A 510 2.81 3.29 8.71
CA LYS A 510 1.43 3.64 9.11
C LYS A 510 1.05 5.07 8.69
N GLY A 511 1.96 6.04 8.83
CA GLY A 511 1.75 7.41 8.35
C GLY A 511 1.51 7.47 6.83
N PHE A 512 2.29 6.73 6.04
CA PHE A 512 2.10 6.57 4.60
C PHE A 512 0.76 5.91 4.26
N ALA A 513 0.39 4.84 4.98
CA ALA A 513 -0.87 4.14 4.79
C ALA A 513 -2.06 5.07 5.06
N ILE A 514 -2.06 5.80 6.19
CA ILE A 514 -3.14 6.73 6.55
C ILE A 514 -3.20 7.91 5.57
N GLY A 515 -2.05 8.50 5.21
CA GLY A 515 -2.01 9.62 4.28
C GLY A 515 -2.53 9.26 2.89
N SER A 516 -2.13 8.09 2.38
CA SER A 516 -2.61 7.59 1.09
C SER A 516 -4.07 7.14 1.15
N ALA A 517 -4.51 6.54 2.26
CA ALA A 517 -5.91 6.18 2.48
C ALA A 517 -6.81 7.42 2.51
N ALA A 518 -6.39 8.53 3.12
CA ALA A 518 -7.17 9.78 3.12
C ALA A 518 -7.35 10.35 1.70
N LEU A 519 -6.27 10.39 0.90
CA LEU A 519 -6.36 10.83 -0.50
C LEU A 519 -7.18 9.86 -1.36
N THR A 520 -7.01 8.55 -1.15
CA THR A 520 -7.73 7.49 -1.88
C THR A 520 -9.21 7.47 -1.51
N ALA A 521 -9.56 7.64 -0.24
CA ALA A 521 -10.94 7.70 0.22
C ALA A 521 -11.67 8.89 -0.40
N LEU A 522 -11.02 10.05 -0.51
CA LEU A 522 -11.60 11.18 -1.23
C LEU A 522 -11.75 10.88 -2.72
N ALA A 523 -10.77 10.25 -3.36
CA ALA A 523 -10.85 9.85 -4.76
C ALA A 523 -11.99 8.85 -5.00
N LEU A 524 -12.19 7.88 -4.11
CA LEU A 524 -13.29 6.92 -4.14
C LEU A 524 -14.65 7.59 -3.89
N LEU A 525 -14.72 8.54 -2.96
CA LEU A 525 -15.93 9.33 -2.72
C LEU A 525 -16.28 10.18 -3.94
N ALA A 526 -15.29 10.81 -4.56
CA ALA A 526 -15.45 11.57 -5.79
C ALA A 526 -15.92 10.67 -6.94
N ALA A 527 -15.31 9.49 -7.10
CA ALA A 527 -15.73 8.50 -8.09
C ALA A 527 -17.16 8.03 -7.82
N TYR A 528 -17.56 7.83 -6.57
CA TYR A 528 -18.93 7.48 -6.20
C TYR A 528 -19.93 8.58 -6.61
N VAL A 529 -19.65 9.85 -6.27
CA VAL A 529 -20.52 10.98 -6.63
C VAL A 529 -20.67 11.07 -8.15
N GLU A 530 -19.58 10.85 -8.87
CA GLU A 530 -19.54 10.90 -10.32
C GLU A 530 -20.31 9.73 -10.96
N GLU A 531 -20.17 8.51 -10.44
CA GLU A 531 -20.96 7.36 -10.87
C GLU A 531 -22.46 7.54 -10.59
N VAL A 532 -22.83 8.18 -9.48
CA VAL A 532 -24.23 8.53 -9.21
C VAL A 532 -24.74 9.53 -10.25
N ARG A 533 -23.94 10.56 -10.60
CA ARG A 533 -24.28 11.52 -11.65
C ARG A 533 -24.49 10.84 -13.00
N ILE A 534 -23.53 10.01 -13.43
CA ILE A 534 -23.60 9.24 -14.66
C ILE A 534 -24.81 8.29 -14.62
N GLY A 535 -25.11 7.69 -13.46
CA GLY A 535 -26.29 6.87 -13.24
C GLY A 535 -27.60 7.63 -13.48
N PHE A 536 -27.70 8.87 -12.97
CA PHE A 536 -28.85 9.74 -13.26
C PHE A 536 -28.96 10.10 -14.75
N GLU A 537 -27.85 10.35 -15.44
CA GLU A 537 -27.85 10.57 -16.88
C GLU A 537 -28.35 9.35 -17.65
N ARG A 538 -27.85 8.14 -17.31
CA ARG A 538 -28.31 6.88 -17.90
C ARG A 538 -29.81 6.67 -17.66
N TRP A 539 -30.28 6.91 -16.44
CA TRP A 539 -31.69 6.77 -16.10
C TRP A 539 -32.56 7.77 -16.87
N SER A 540 -32.10 9.03 -17.00
CA SER A 540 -32.77 10.06 -17.80
C SER A 540 -32.89 9.66 -19.27
N ILE A 541 -31.80 9.17 -19.87
CA ILE A 541 -31.79 8.69 -21.27
C ILE A 541 -32.74 7.50 -21.45
N GLN A 542 -32.71 6.53 -20.53
CA GLN A 542 -33.59 5.36 -20.60
C GLN A 542 -35.06 5.76 -20.47
N ALA A 543 -35.38 6.66 -19.54
CA ALA A 543 -36.73 7.20 -19.38
C ALA A 543 -37.18 7.97 -20.64
N ALA A 544 -36.31 8.77 -21.24
CA ALA A 544 -36.57 9.47 -22.50
C ALA A 544 -36.81 8.50 -23.68
N GLN A 545 -36.01 7.44 -23.80
CA GLN A 545 -36.22 6.39 -24.80
C GLN A 545 -37.53 5.61 -24.59
N THR A 546 -37.97 5.46 -23.34
CA THR A 546 -39.24 4.81 -23.02
C THR A 546 -40.44 5.67 -23.43
N LEU A 547 -40.28 7.00 -23.47
CA LEU A 547 -41.33 7.93 -23.92
C LEU A 547 -41.50 8.00 -25.45
N ASP A 548 -40.46 7.66 -26.23
CA ASP A 548 -40.50 7.67 -27.70
C ASP A 548 -41.14 6.39 -28.28
N ALA A 549 -41.37 5.37 -27.46
CA ALA A 549 -42.11 4.15 -27.82
C ALA A 549 -43.62 4.36 -27.65
N ASP A 550 -44.29 4.78 -28.73
CA ASP A 550 -45.74 4.88 -28.93
C ASP A 550 -46.57 5.47 -27.76
N GLY A 551 -46.27 6.72 -27.41
CA GLY A 551 -47.14 7.57 -26.60
C GLY A 551 -47.85 8.64 -27.44
N LEU A 552 -49.18 8.74 -27.31
CA LEU A 552 -50.08 9.66 -28.03
C LEU A 552 -49.82 11.17 -27.85
N TYR A 553 -48.84 11.56 -27.02
CA TYR A 553 -48.51 12.95 -26.76
C TYR A 553 -47.01 13.16 -26.89
N LYS A 554 -46.58 13.69 -28.04
CA LYS A 554 -45.27 14.31 -28.22
C LYS A 554 -45.36 15.74 -27.68
N LEU A 555 -44.56 16.06 -26.67
CA LEU A 555 -44.32 17.43 -26.21
C LEU A 555 -43.01 17.94 -26.81
#